data_AF-A0ABD7UPS7-F1
#
_entry.id   AF-A0ABD7UPS7-F1
#
_cell.length_a   1.000
_cell.length_b   1.000
_cell.length_c   1.000
_cell.angle_alpha   90.00
_cell.angle_beta   90.00
_cell.angle_gamma   90.00
#
_symmetry.space_group_name_H-M   'P 1'
#
loop_
_entity.id
_entity.type
_entity.pdbx_description
1 polymer ?
#
loop_
_entity_poly.entity_id
_entity_poly.type
_entity_poly.pdbx_seq_one_letter_code
_entity_poly.pdbx_strand_id
1 'polypeptide(L)'
;MKRMQNYPLLGIALVIGLIFIVMPLTLDLFRLNLIGKYLTYAFVAVGLVLCWGYSGILSLGQGIFFGLGGYCMAMFLKLEASSPAETKMQTTPGIPDFMDWNQLTALPSFWQPFHSFSLTILAILIVPTICAWILGSAMFKRRVGGCTSLLSPRLSPRS
;
A
#
# COMPACT_ATOMS: atom_id res chain seq x y z
N MET A 1 -6.63 -38.99 6.92
CA MET A 1 -6.49 -37.66 6.27
C MET A 1 -6.03 -36.50 7.17
N LYS A 2 -5.92 -36.62 8.52
CA LYS A 2 -5.46 -35.51 9.39
C LYS A 2 -3.95 -35.17 9.35
N ARG A 3 -3.07 -36.09 8.91
CA ARG A 3 -1.60 -35.89 8.96
C ARG A 3 -1.06 -34.86 7.96
N MET A 4 -1.73 -34.60 6.84
CA MET A 4 -1.20 -33.74 5.77
C MET A 4 -1.53 -32.25 5.96
N GLN A 5 -2.41 -31.90 6.89
CA GLN A 5 -2.82 -30.51 7.15
C GLN A 5 -1.88 -29.78 8.13
N ASN A 6 -1.06 -30.49 8.89
CA ASN A 6 -0.19 -29.88 9.91
C ASN A 6 1.14 -29.36 9.35
N TYR A 7 1.62 -29.88 8.21
CA TYR A 7 2.86 -29.41 7.58
C TYR A 7 2.86 -27.94 7.13
N PRO A 8 1.79 -27.41 6.48
CA PRO A 8 1.76 -26.00 6.12
C PRO A 8 1.71 -25.09 7.36
N LEU A 9 0.95 -25.47 8.39
CA LEU A 9 0.89 -24.71 9.65
C LEU A 9 2.23 -24.72 10.39
N LEU A 10 2.91 -25.87 10.42
CA LEU A 10 4.24 -25.99 11.03
C LEU A 10 5.29 -25.18 10.27
N GLY A 11 5.25 -25.19 8.93
CA GLY A 11 6.12 -24.37 8.08
C GLY A 11 5.90 -22.87 8.33
N ILE A 12 4.65 -22.41 8.39
CA ILE A 12 4.31 -21.02 8.70
C ILE A 12 4.79 -20.64 10.11
N ALA A 13 4.57 -21.50 11.11
CA ALA A 13 5.02 -21.25 12.48
C ALA A 13 6.55 -21.17 12.58
N LEU A 14 7.28 -22.01 11.83
CA LEU A 14 8.75 -21.96 11.77
C LEU A 14 9.24 -20.65 11.13
N VAL A 15 8.62 -20.20 10.04
CA VAL A 15 8.98 -18.93 9.38
C VAL A 15 8.68 -17.74 10.30
N ILE A 16 7.55 -17.75 11.01
CA ILE A 16 7.22 -16.73 12.01
C ILE A 16 8.25 -16.73 13.14
N GLY A 17 8.60 -17.90 13.68
CA GLY A 17 9.63 -18.02 14.72
C GLY A 17 10.99 -17.52 14.25
N LEU A 18 11.39 -17.83 13.02
CA LEU A 18 12.63 -17.34 12.43
C LEU A 18 12.64 -15.80 12.35
N ILE A 19 11.57 -15.19 11.83
CA ILE A 19 11.50 -13.74 11.60
C ILE A 19 11.36 -12.96 12.91
N PHE A 20 10.52 -13.41 13.84
CA PHE A 20 10.20 -12.64 15.06
C PHE A 20 11.05 -13.00 16.28
N ILE A 21 11.72 -14.15 16.29
CA ILE A 21 12.55 -14.58 17.43
C ILE A 21 14.02 -14.63 17.02
N VAL A 22 14.36 -15.37 15.96
CA VAL A 22 15.78 -15.59 15.60
C VAL A 22 16.43 -14.32 15.05
N MET A 23 15.77 -13.61 14.13
CA MET A 23 16.35 -12.39 13.55
C MET A 23 16.64 -11.28 14.57
N PRO A 24 15.72 -10.88 15.47
CA PRO A 24 16.02 -9.82 16.45
C PRO A 24 17.05 -10.24 17.50
N LEU A 25 17.19 -11.55 17.79
CA LEU A 25 18.18 -12.04 18.76
C LEU A 25 19.60 -12.16 18.18
N THR A 26 19.73 -12.29 16.85
CA THR A 26 21.02 -12.58 16.20
C THR A 26 21.61 -11.40 15.41
N LEU A 27 20.81 -10.38 15.11
CA LEU A 27 21.20 -9.27 14.24
C LEU A 27 21.24 -7.94 14.96
N ASP A 28 22.23 -7.12 14.60
CA ASP A 28 22.29 -5.72 15.00
C ASP A 28 21.10 -4.93 14.44
N LEU A 29 20.71 -3.87 15.17
CA LEU A 29 19.55 -3.03 14.87
C LEU A 29 19.55 -2.46 13.44
N PHE A 30 20.74 -2.14 12.91
CA PHE A 30 20.90 -1.69 11.52
C PHE A 30 20.50 -2.78 10.53
N ARG A 31 21.07 -3.99 10.67
CA ARG A 31 20.80 -5.12 9.76
C ARG A 31 19.34 -5.56 9.85
N LEU A 32 18.78 -5.55 11.05
CA LEU A 32 17.37 -5.87 11.28
C LEU A 32 16.44 -4.90 10.52
N ASN A 33 16.72 -3.60 10.56
CA ASN A 33 15.98 -2.60 9.79
C ASN A 33 16.09 -2.82 8.27
N LEU A 34 17.29 -3.13 7.75
CA LEU A 34 17.47 -3.41 6.32
C LEU A 34 16.68 -4.65 5.89
N ILE A 35 16.73 -5.73 6.66
CA ILE A 35 16.00 -6.96 6.33
C ILE A 35 14.49 -6.71 6.38
N GLY A 36 13.99 -6.00 7.39
CA GLY A 36 12.56 -5.62 7.45
C GLY A 36 12.11 -4.85 6.20
N LYS A 37 12.95 -3.93 5.71
CA LYS A 37 12.69 -3.18 4.47
C LYS A 37 12.66 -4.11 3.24
N TYR A 38 13.65 -4.98 3.07
CA TYR A 38 13.68 -5.90 1.92
C TYR A 38 12.55 -6.94 1.96
N LEU A 39 12.21 -7.45 3.15
CA LEU A 39 11.13 -8.40 3.36
C LEU A 39 9.77 -7.78 2.97
N THR A 40 9.55 -6.50 3.30
CA THR A 40 8.35 -5.77 2.88
C THR A 40 8.23 -5.72 1.35
N TYR A 41 9.32 -5.42 0.64
CA TYR A 41 9.32 -5.43 -0.83
C TYR A 41 9.14 -6.85 -1.40
N ALA A 42 9.70 -7.87 -0.76
CA ALA A 42 9.54 -9.26 -1.18
C ALA A 42 8.08 -9.71 -1.10
N PHE A 43 7.34 -9.37 -0.03
CA PHE A 43 5.91 -9.69 0.08
C PHE A 43 5.08 -9.03 -1.03
N VAL A 44 5.37 -7.76 -1.35
CA VAL A 44 4.71 -7.05 -2.46
C VAL A 44 5.01 -7.73 -3.79
N ALA A 45 6.27 -8.08 -4.05
CA ALA A 45 6.69 -8.75 -5.28
C ALA A 45 6.03 -10.13 -5.43
N VAL A 46 6.03 -10.95 -4.37
CA VAL A 46 5.39 -12.27 -4.38
C VAL A 46 3.88 -12.14 -4.59
N GLY A 47 3.22 -11.19 -3.93
CA GLY A 47 1.80 -10.92 -4.14
C GLY A 47 1.48 -10.54 -5.59
N LEU A 48 2.32 -9.71 -6.21
CA LEU A 48 2.17 -9.33 -7.62
C LEU A 48 2.37 -10.52 -8.56
N VAL A 49 3.40 -11.33 -8.34
CA VAL A 49 3.67 -12.54 -9.14
C VAL A 49 2.56 -13.57 -9.00
N LEU A 50 2.00 -13.76 -7.80
CA LEU A 50 0.87 -14.67 -7.58
C LEU A 50 -0.41 -14.16 -8.25
N CYS A 51 -0.73 -12.87 -8.11
CA CYS A 51 -1.88 -12.27 -8.79
C CYS A 51 -1.77 -12.41 -10.31
N TRP A 52 -0.61 -12.11 -10.87
CA TRP A 52 -0.41 -12.19 -12.31
C TRP A 52 -0.35 -13.63 -12.82
N GLY A 53 0.39 -14.50 -12.12
CA GLY A 53 0.59 -15.90 -12.51
C GLY A 53 -0.63 -16.79 -12.32
N TYR A 54 -1.44 -16.56 -11.28
CA TYR A 54 -2.62 -17.41 -10.99
C TYR A 54 -3.92 -16.83 -11.56
N SER A 55 -4.13 -15.52 -11.52
CA SER A 55 -5.38 -14.88 -11.96
C SER A 55 -5.35 -14.45 -13.43
N GLY A 56 -4.16 -14.31 -14.03
CA GLY A 56 -3.99 -13.81 -15.41
C GLY A 56 -4.33 -12.32 -15.59
N ILE A 57 -4.70 -11.62 -14.51
CA ILE A 57 -5.10 -10.21 -14.51
C ILE A 57 -4.15 -9.42 -13.60
N LEU A 58 -3.58 -8.34 -14.13
CA LEU A 58 -2.77 -7.41 -13.36
C LEU A 58 -3.69 -6.46 -12.56
N SER A 59 -3.81 -6.68 -11.24
CA SER A 59 -4.62 -5.82 -10.36
C SER A 59 -3.91 -4.50 -10.02
N LEU A 60 -3.65 -3.66 -11.03
CA LEU A 60 -2.97 -2.37 -10.83
C LEU A 60 -3.84 -1.39 -10.00
N GLY A 61 -5.17 -1.46 -10.17
CA GLY A 61 -6.11 -0.54 -9.53
C GLY A 61 -6.17 -0.67 -8.01
N GLN A 62 -6.13 -1.90 -7.47
CA GLN A 62 -6.21 -2.13 -6.03
C GLN A 62 -4.94 -1.67 -5.29
N GLY A 63 -3.78 -1.81 -5.93
CA GLY A 63 -2.50 -1.35 -5.36
C GLY A 63 -2.45 0.16 -5.14
N ILE A 64 -3.08 0.95 -6.00
CA ILE A 64 -3.11 2.42 -5.89
C ILE A 64 -3.88 2.86 -4.64
N PHE A 65 -5.04 2.26 -4.37
CA PHE A 65 -5.85 2.59 -3.19
C PHE A 65 -5.16 2.17 -1.89
N PHE A 66 -4.51 1.00 -1.89
CA PHE A 66 -3.70 0.56 -0.76
C PHE A 66 -2.50 1.49 -0.52
N GLY A 67 -1.81 1.91 -1.58
CA GLY A 67 -0.70 2.86 -1.51
C GLY A 67 -1.11 4.22 -0.94
N LEU A 68 -2.29 4.72 -1.32
CA LEU A 68 -2.84 5.97 -0.77
C LEU A 68 -3.12 5.87 0.73
N GLY A 69 -3.73 4.77 1.19
CA GLY A 69 -3.93 4.52 2.63
C GLY A 69 -2.61 4.39 3.39
N GLY A 70 -1.64 3.66 2.83
CA GLY A 70 -0.30 3.53 3.40
C GLY A 70 0.45 4.86 3.51
N TYR A 71 0.28 5.74 2.52
CA TYR A 71 0.86 7.08 2.54
C TYR A 71 0.26 7.94 3.66
N CYS A 72 -1.06 7.89 3.87
CA CYS A 72 -1.71 8.55 5.02
C CYS A 72 -1.15 8.08 6.37
N MET A 73 -0.94 6.77 6.53
CA MET A 73 -0.31 6.22 7.74
C MET A 73 1.15 6.66 7.88
N ALA A 74 1.92 6.68 6.77
CA ALA A 74 3.30 7.13 6.78
C ALA A 74 3.44 8.61 7.19
N MET A 75 2.50 9.47 6.79
CA MET A 75 2.46 10.87 7.24
C MET A 75 2.28 10.99 8.75
N PHE A 76 1.34 10.24 9.34
CA PHE A 76 1.14 10.19 10.80
C PHE A 76 2.38 9.68 11.53
N LEU A 77 2.93 8.53 11.11
CA LEU A 77 4.12 7.95 11.73
C LEU A 77 5.33 8.88 11.63
N LYS A 78 5.46 9.60 10.51
CA LYS A 78 6.52 10.61 10.36
C LYS A 78 6.29 11.80 11.29
N LEU A 79 5.07 12.27 11.50
CA LEU A 79 4.80 13.35 12.45
C LEU A 79 5.00 12.93 13.91
N GLU A 80 4.58 11.73 14.29
CA GLU A 80 4.82 11.16 15.63
C GLU A 80 6.32 10.97 15.91
N ALA A 81 7.05 10.38 14.95
CA ALA A 81 8.50 10.20 15.07
C ALA A 81 9.28 11.53 15.04
N SER A 82 8.66 12.62 14.61
CA SER A 82 9.27 13.96 14.55
C SER A 82 8.90 14.83 15.75
N SER A 83 8.49 14.22 16.86
CA SER A 83 8.23 14.95 18.10
C SER A 83 9.47 15.75 18.56
N PRO A 84 9.33 16.96 19.12
CA PRO A 84 10.46 17.83 19.47
C PRO A 84 11.52 17.21 20.40
N ALA A 85 11.19 16.10 21.08
CA ALA A 85 12.10 15.32 21.91
C ALA A 85 13.09 14.47 21.08
N GLU A 86 12.65 13.93 19.95
CA GLU A 86 13.41 13.06 19.04
C GLU A 86 14.18 13.88 17.98
N THR A 87 13.67 15.05 17.60
CA THR A 87 14.24 15.90 16.55
C THR A 87 15.31 16.90 17.03
N LYS A 88 15.91 16.68 18.21
CA LYS A 88 16.91 17.60 18.79
C LYS A 88 18.18 17.79 17.94
N MET A 89 18.41 16.90 16.97
CA MET A 89 19.56 16.95 16.06
C MET A 89 19.30 17.76 14.77
N GLN A 90 18.06 18.23 14.54
CA GLN A 90 17.69 18.95 13.31
C GLN A 90 17.69 20.47 13.45
N THR A 91 17.81 21.13 12.29
CA THR A 91 17.86 22.59 12.15
C THR A 91 16.53 23.25 12.52
N THR A 92 15.41 22.56 12.26
CA THR A 92 14.04 23.00 12.62
C THR A 92 13.30 21.91 13.42
N PRO A 93 13.18 22.04 14.76
CA PRO A 93 12.50 21.04 15.59
C PRO A 93 10.99 20.93 15.26
N GLY A 94 10.48 19.70 15.21
CA GLY A 94 9.03 19.44 15.05
C GLY A 94 8.56 19.24 13.60
N ILE A 95 9.47 19.20 12.63
CA ILE A 95 9.17 18.92 11.21
C ILE A 95 9.85 17.60 10.83
N PRO A 96 9.24 16.75 9.97
CA PRO A 96 9.88 15.54 9.48
C PRO A 96 11.23 15.75 8.79
N ASP A 97 12.17 14.82 9.01
CA ASP A 97 13.58 14.91 8.54
C ASP A 97 13.72 15.21 7.04
N PHE A 98 12.81 14.69 6.22
CA PHE A 98 12.85 14.87 4.77
C PHE A 98 12.44 16.29 4.34
N MET A 99 11.65 17.00 5.16
CA MET A 99 11.26 18.38 4.91
C MET A 99 12.38 19.34 5.33
N ASP A 100 13.09 19.05 6.43
CA ASP A 100 14.29 19.80 6.84
C ASP A 100 15.37 19.72 5.74
N TRP A 101 15.60 18.53 5.17
CA TRP A 101 16.51 18.35 4.03
C TRP A 101 16.05 19.09 2.76
N ASN A 102 14.74 19.32 2.61
CA ASN A 102 14.19 20.08 1.49
C ASN A 102 14.10 21.59 1.75
N GLN A 103 14.67 22.07 2.87
CA GLN A 103 14.62 23.48 3.30
C GLN A 103 13.19 24.02 3.52
N LEU A 104 12.23 23.14 3.81
CA LEU A 104 10.88 23.56 4.18
C LEU A 104 10.87 24.05 5.62
N THR A 105 10.62 25.34 5.80
CA THR A 105 10.67 26.01 7.11
C THR A 105 9.40 25.88 7.94
N ALA A 106 8.33 25.32 7.37
CA ALA A 106 7.06 25.13 8.06
C ALA A 106 6.33 23.89 7.52
N LEU A 107 5.60 23.22 8.41
CA LEU A 107 4.74 22.10 8.04
C LEU A 107 3.59 22.60 7.13
N PRO A 108 3.39 22.01 5.93
CA PRO A 108 2.26 22.37 5.08
C PRO A 108 0.93 22.17 5.82
N SER A 109 -0.04 23.07 5.58
CA SER A 109 -1.35 23.04 6.27
C SER A 109 -2.10 21.71 6.08
N PHE A 110 -1.87 20.98 4.97
CA PHE A 110 -2.47 19.67 4.74
C PHE A 110 -1.92 18.55 5.64
N TRP A 111 -0.74 18.72 6.24
CA TRP A 111 -0.13 17.74 7.16
C TRP A 111 -0.62 17.88 8.61
N GLN A 112 -1.10 19.06 8.99
CA GLN A 112 -1.62 19.34 10.34
C GLN A 112 -2.71 18.38 10.86
N PRO A 113 -3.66 17.89 10.02
CA PRO A 113 -4.68 16.94 10.48
C PRO A 113 -4.11 15.58 10.92
N PHE A 114 -2.91 15.22 10.43
CA PHE A 114 -2.27 13.94 10.70
C PHE A 114 -1.50 13.92 12.04
N HIS A 115 -1.66 14.90 12.92
CA HIS A 115 -1.26 14.78 14.33
C HIS A 115 -2.25 13.95 15.16
N SER A 116 -3.50 13.82 14.70
CA SER A 116 -4.52 13.04 15.40
C SER A 116 -4.60 11.64 14.84
N PHE A 117 -4.37 10.63 15.68
CA PHE A 117 -4.49 9.21 15.31
C PHE A 117 -5.88 8.88 14.74
N SER A 118 -6.95 9.35 15.39
CA SER A 118 -8.33 9.14 14.94
C SER A 118 -8.61 9.75 13.56
N LEU A 119 -8.04 10.93 13.29
CA LEU A 119 -8.19 11.60 11.99
C LEU A 119 -7.41 10.86 10.91
N THR A 120 -6.23 10.33 11.25
CA THR A 120 -5.44 9.49 10.34
C THR A 120 -6.20 8.24 9.93
N ILE A 121 -6.82 7.52 10.88
CA ILE A 121 -7.66 6.35 10.55
C ILE A 121 -8.82 6.75 9.63
N LEU A 122 -9.48 7.86 9.94
CA LEU A 122 -10.57 8.38 9.11
C LEU A 122 -10.07 8.69 7.69
N ALA A 123 -8.92 9.35 7.56
CA ALA A 123 -8.30 9.69 6.28
C ALA A 123 -7.89 8.45 5.48
N ILE A 124 -7.39 7.39 6.14
CA ILE A 124 -7.05 6.11 5.51
C ILE A 124 -8.28 5.46 4.86
N LEU A 125 -9.48 5.67 5.41
CA LEU A 125 -10.72 5.17 4.81
C LEU A 125 -11.28 6.13 3.76
N ILE A 126 -11.33 7.42 4.08
CA ILE A 126 -11.97 8.44 3.25
C ILE A 126 -11.16 8.71 1.97
N VAL A 127 -9.84 8.86 2.04
CA VAL A 127 -9.01 9.25 0.90
C VAL A 127 -9.09 8.21 -0.23
N PRO A 128 -8.88 6.91 0.01
CA PRO A 128 -9.01 5.91 -1.04
C PRO A 128 -10.46 5.81 -1.56
N THR A 129 -11.46 6.00 -0.70
CA THR A 129 -12.88 5.94 -1.09
C THR A 129 -13.26 7.09 -2.02
N ILE A 130 -12.85 8.32 -1.71
CA ILE A 130 -13.08 9.48 -2.58
C ILE A 130 -12.37 9.30 -3.92
N CYS A 131 -11.10 8.86 -3.90
CA CYS A 131 -10.37 8.57 -5.13
C CYS A 131 -11.06 7.48 -5.97
N ALA A 132 -11.53 6.41 -5.33
CA ALA A 132 -12.27 5.34 -6.00
C ALA A 132 -13.59 5.84 -6.59
N TRP A 133 -14.30 6.72 -5.88
CA TRP A 133 -15.54 7.32 -6.37
C TRP A 133 -15.31 8.23 -7.58
N ILE A 134 -14.26 9.06 -7.57
CA ILE A 134 -13.88 9.91 -8.71
C ILE A 134 -13.50 9.04 -9.92
N LEU A 135 -12.63 8.05 -9.73
CA LEU A 135 -12.20 7.16 -10.81
C LEU A 135 -13.35 6.31 -11.35
N GLY A 136 -14.18 5.75 -10.47
CA GLY A 136 -15.36 4.98 -10.84
C GLY A 136 -16.36 5.81 -11.63
N SER A 137 -16.71 7.01 -11.15
CA SER A 137 -17.64 7.90 -11.84
C SER A 137 -17.11 8.35 -13.22
N ALA A 138 -15.80 8.60 -13.35
CA ALA A 138 -15.16 8.92 -14.63
C ALA A 138 -15.21 7.75 -15.62
N MET A 139 -14.96 6.52 -15.14
CA MET A 139 -15.03 5.30 -15.96
C MET A 139 -16.45 5.01 -16.44
N PHE A 140 -17.46 5.09 -15.57
CA PHE A 140 -18.85 4.81 -15.93
C PHE A 140 -19.50 5.89 -16.80
N LYS A 141 -19.00 7.14 -16.77
CA LYS A 141 -19.46 8.20 -17.69
C LYS A 141 -19.00 7.98 -19.13
N ARG A 142 -17.91 7.25 -19.37
CA ARG A 142 -17.50 6.82 -20.73
C ARG A 142 -18.31 5.58 -21.13
N ARG A 143 -19.58 5.79 -21.52
CA ARG A 143 -20.41 4.76 -22.16
C ARG A 143 -19.61 4.12 -23.31
N VAL A 144 -19.33 2.82 -23.23
CA VAL A 144 -18.82 2.04 -24.36
C VAL A 144 -19.97 1.85 -25.33
N GLY A 145 -20.20 2.86 -26.18
CA GLY A 145 -21.15 2.79 -27.27
C GLY A 145 -20.50 2.08 -28.45
N GLY A 146 -21.00 0.89 -28.79
CA GLY A 146 -20.84 0.31 -30.11
C GLY A 146 -19.92 -0.89 -30.20
N CYS A 147 -20.41 -2.06 -29.80
CA CYS A 147 -19.94 -3.31 -30.41
C CYS A 147 -21.06 -4.37 -30.42
N THR A 148 -22.20 -4.04 -31.03
CA THR A 148 -23.27 -5.03 -31.30
C THR A 148 -23.70 -5.05 -32.78
N SER A 149 -23.03 -4.31 -33.67
CA SER A 149 -23.50 -4.13 -35.06
C SER A 149 -22.48 -4.56 -36.13
N LEU A 150 -21.65 -5.57 -35.86
CA LEU A 150 -20.74 -6.16 -36.87
C LEU A 150 -20.94 -7.67 -37.07
N LEU A 151 -21.95 -8.28 -36.44
CA LEU A 151 -22.26 -9.71 -36.56
C LEU A 151 -23.69 -10.00 -37.05
N SER A 152 -24.33 -9.09 -37.78
CA SER A 152 -25.50 -9.44 -38.60
C SER A 152 -25.04 -9.77 -40.03
N PRO A 153 -24.70 -11.03 -40.36
CA PRO A 153 -24.59 -11.41 -41.74
C PRO A 153 -25.97 -11.24 -42.38
N ARG A 154 -25.97 -10.43 -43.45
CA ARG A 154 -27.06 -10.21 -44.39
C ARG A 154 -27.75 -11.54 -44.73
N LEU A 155 -28.92 -11.80 -44.16
CA LEU A 155 -29.89 -12.69 -44.76
C LEU A 155 -30.58 -11.93 -45.89
N SER A 156 -29.98 -11.99 -47.09
CA SER A 156 -30.72 -11.78 -48.32
C SER A 156 -30.38 -12.92 -49.29
N PRO A 157 -31.28 -13.90 -49.48
CA PRO A 157 -31.28 -14.67 -50.72
C PRO A 157 -31.87 -13.77 -51.80
N ARG A 158 -31.04 -13.41 -52.78
CA ARG A 158 -31.54 -13.04 -54.12
C ARG A 158 -32.08 -14.31 -54.78
N SER A 159 -33.13 -14.09 -55.59
CA SER A 159 -33.85 -15.00 -56.51
C SER A 159 -34.56 -16.19 -55.89
#